data_AF-A0A3D2Q2Y1-F1
#
_entry.id   AF-A0A3D2Q2Y1-F1
#
_cell.length_a   1.000
_cell.length_b   1.000
_cell.length_c   1.000
_cell.angle_alpha   90.00
_cell.angle_beta   90.00
_cell.angle_gamma   90.00
#
_symmetry.space_group_name_H-M   'P 1'
#
loop_
_entity.id
_entity.type
_entity.pdbx_description
1 polymer ?
#
loop_
_entity_poly.entity_id
_entity_poly.type
_entity_poly.pdbx_seq_one_letter_code
_entity_poly.pdbx_strand_id
1 'polypeptide(L)'
;LHVVIHPASVILAARLFKEEINEQVITLACTIQYIYLGLCLHQKINENKEMQRTPQKEQYAILVGDSFYCQNLALLCRVNLTAYIQLLAEVMGEINLGSILRLKSQNFFTEAIQKEAGALVACACRLGGRVAGATIAQENILAKFGLKLGTAFGFLKYQREKEQIFRYLNKAREDLALLPPEKARDTLSDLIDLLMNQGTKIDQRLVG
;
A
#
# COMPACT_ATOMS: atom_id res chain seq x y z
N LEU A 1 -13.32 0.25 -0.01
CA LEU A 1 -11.99 -0.06 0.57
C LEU A 1 -10.85 -0.07 -0.43
N HIS A 2 -11.02 -0.62 -1.65
CA HIS A 2 -9.87 -0.96 -2.49
C HIS A 2 -8.92 0.20 -2.82
N VAL A 3 -9.41 1.44 -2.85
CA VAL A 3 -8.59 2.64 -3.12
C VAL A 3 -8.09 3.28 -1.81
N VAL A 4 -8.83 3.16 -0.71
CA VAL A 4 -8.70 4.06 0.45
C VAL A 4 -7.60 3.63 1.44
N ILE A 5 -7.20 2.36 1.42
CA ILE A 5 -6.21 1.84 2.40
C ILE A 5 -4.87 2.58 2.34
N HIS A 6 -4.44 2.98 1.15
CA HIS A 6 -3.14 3.61 0.91
C HIS A 6 -3.00 4.97 1.63
N PRO A 7 -3.85 5.98 1.37
CA PRO A 7 -3.79 7.24 2.10
C PRO A 7 -4.20 7.08 3.58
N ALA A 8 -5.14 6.18 3.89
CA ALA A 8 -5.56 5.93 5.26
C ALA A 8 -4.42 5.40 6.12
N SER A 9 -3.58 4.51 5.60
CA SER A 9 -2.40 3.99 6.31
C SER A 9 -1.41 5.08 6.69
N VAL A 10 -1.18 6.08 5.83
CA VAL A 10 -0.34 7.24 6.17
C VAL A 10 -0.95 8.04 7.32
N ILE A 11 -2.23 8.40 7.19
CA ILE A 11 -2.92 9.26 8.14
C ILE A 11 -3.06 8.57 9.51
N LEU A 12 -3.47 7.31 9.54
CA LEU A 12 -3.64 6.56 10.78
C LEU A 12 -2.31 6.29 11.46
N ALA A 13 -1.24 6.01 10.70
CA ALA A 13 0.09 5.86 11.29
C ALA A 13 0.62 7.18 11.88
N ALA A 14 0.37 8.32 11.24
CA ALA A 14 0.69 9.63 11.80
C ALA A 14 -0.09 9.90 13.10
N ARG A 15 -1.38 9.54 13.12
CA ARG A 15 -2.26 9.70 14.29
C ARG A 15 -1.90 8.86 15.50
N LEU A 16 -0.99 7.89 15.37
CA LEU A 16 -0.43 7.18 16.53
C LEU A 16 0.57 8.04 17.33
N PHE A 17 1.06 9.14 16.77
CA PHE A 17 2.10 9.98 17.38
C PHE A 17 1.69 11.44 17.50
N LYS A 18 0.72 11.91 16.69
CA LYS A 18 0.16 13.26 16.75
C LYS A 18 -1.32 13.28 16.41
N GLU A 19 -2.14 13.94 17.22
CA GLU A 19 -3.57 14.06 16.96
C GLU A 19 -3.87 14.90 15.70
N GLU A 20 -3.19 16.04 15.56
CA GLU A 20 -3.33 16.93 14.41
C GLU A 20 -2.55 16.44 13.18
N ILE A 21 -3.21 16.51 12.03
CA ILE A 21 -2.66 16.13 10.73
C ILE A 21 -2.32 17.41 9.95
N ASN A 22 -1.05 17.57 9.59
CA ASN A 22 -0.57 18.73 8.87
C ASN A 22 -0.48 18.47 7.35
N GLU A 23 -0.11 19.51 6.60
CA GLU A 23 0.06 19.45 5.13
C GLU A 23 1.07 18.38 4.69
N GLN A 24 2.12 18.12 5.47
CA GLN A 24 3.12 17.11 5.14
C GLN A 24 2.53 15.70 5.15
N VAL A 25 1.72 15.35 6.16
CA VAL A 25 1.03 14.06 6.24
C VAL A 25 0.05 13.90 5.08
N ILE A 26 -0.73 14.94 4.77
CA ILE A 26 -1.68 14.94 3.64
C ILE A 26 -0.93 14.74 2.32
N THR A 27 0.18 15.45 2.12
CA THR A 27 1.01 15.34 0.92
C THR A 27 1.55 13.93 0.76
N LEU A 28 2.04 13.31 1.84
CA LEU A 28 2.50 11.92 1.80
C LEU A 28 1.37 10.93 1.51
N ALA A 29 0.17 11.15 2.06
CA ALA A 29 -1.00 10.33 1.75
C ALA A 29 -1.38 10.42 0.26
N CYS A 30 -1.36 11.63 -0.32
CA CYS A 30 -1.53 11.84 -1.76
C CYS A 30 -0.43 11.15 -2.57
N THR A 31 0.83 11.23 -2.14
CA THR A 31 1.96 10.59 -2.81
C THR A 31 1.80 9.09 -2.92
N ILE A 32 1.49 8.41 -1.80
CA ILE A 32 1.22 6.96 -1.80
C ILE A 32 0.03 6.63 -2.70
N GLN A 33 -1.04 7.43 -2.67
CA GLN A 33 -2.21 7.22 -3.51
C GLN A 33 -1.87 7.34 -5.01
N TYR A 34 -1.06 8.32 -5.42
CA TYR A 34 -0.62 8.45 -6.80
C TYR A 34 0.26 7.28 -7.26
N ILE A 35 1.17 6.81 -6.41
CA ILE A 35 1.99 5.61 -6.70
C ILE A 35 1.08 4.40 -6.94
N TYR A 36 0.07 4.19 -6.08
CA TYR A 36 -0.92 3.12 -6.26
C TYR A 36 -1.70 3.27 -7.57
N LEU A 37 -2.16 4.48 -7.91
CA LEU A 37 -2.91 4.72 -9.15
C LEU A 37 -2.06 4.45 -10.40
N GLY A 38 -0.77 4.84 -10.37
CA GLY A 38 0.19 4.51 -11.43
C GLY A 38 0.32 2.99 -11.62
N LEU A 39 0.52 2.25 -10.53
CA LEU A 39 0.56 0.78 -10.56
C LEU A 39 -0.72 0.18 -11.16
N CYS A 40 -1.90 0.64 -10.73
CA CYS A 40 -3.18 0.18 -11.26
C CYS A 40 -3.34 0.46 -12.75
N LEU A 41 -2.86 1.61 -13.23
CA LEU A 41 -2.93 1.98 -14.62
C LEU A 41 -2.09 1.03 -15.49
N HIS A 42 -0.85 0.75 -15.09
CA HIS A 42 0.02 -0.21 -15.78
C HIS A 42 -0.57 -1.62 -15.80
N GLN A 43 -1.19 -2.07 -14.70
CA GLN A 43 -1.85 -3.38 -14.62
C GLN A 43 -3.02 -3.51 -15.61
N LYS A 44 -3.87 -2.47 -15.73
CA LYS A 44 -5.05 -2.50 -16.61
C LYS A 44 -4.69 -2.60 -18.09
N ILE A 45 -3.59 -2.00 -18.53
CA ILE A 45 -3.10 -2.15 -19.92
C ILE A 45 -2.83 -3.63 -20.20
N ASN A 46 -2.14 -4.30 -19.28
CA ASN A 46 -1.77 -5.70 -19.43
C ASN A 46 -2.97 -6.66 -19.34
N GLU A 47 -4.04 -6.30 -18.64
CA GLU A 47 -5.24 -7.15 -18.51
C GLU A 47 -6.22 -7.01 -19.69
N ASN A 48 -6.23 -5.87 -20.38
CA ASN A 48 -7.17 -5.61 -21.46
C ASN A 48 -6.58 -5.95 -22.85
N LYS A 49 -7.00 -7.10 -23.40
CA LYS A 49 -6.58 -7.58 -24.74
C LYS A 49 -6.87 -6.60 -25.88
N GLU A 50 -7.86 -5.71 -25.75
CA GLU A 50 -8.11 -4.65 -26.75
C GLU A 50 -7.15 -3.47 -26.61
N MET A 51 -6.73 -3.14 -25.39
CA MET A 51 -5.71 -2.11 -25.15
C MET A 51 -4.35 -2.55 -25.69
N GLN A 52 -4.00 -3.84 -25.55
CA GLN A 52 -2.76 -4.42 -26.10
C GLN A 52 -2.67 -4.33 -27.64
N ARG A 53 -3.82 -4.26 -28.32
CA ARG A 53 -3.89 -4.18 -29.78
C ARG A 53 -3.89 -2.75 -30.31
N THR A 54 -3.86 -1.76 -29.42
CA THR A 54 -3.94 -0.33 -29.77
C THR A 54 -2.72 0.41 -29.21
N PRO A 55 -1.59 0.46 -29.94
CA PRO A 55 -0.32 1.03 -29.44
C PRO A 55 -0.45 2.46 -28.87
N GLN A 56 -1.35 3.28 -29.44
CA GLN A 56 -1.64 4.63 -28.94
C GLN A 56 -2.23 4.64 -27.53
N LYS A 57 -3.07 3.66 -27.17
CA LYS A 57 -3.68 3.55 -25.83
C LYS A 57 -2.66 3.09 -24.79
N GLU A 58 -1.74 2.21 -25.16
CA GLU A 58 -0.63 1.80 -24.29
C GLU A 58 0.29 2.99 -24.00
N GLN A 59 0.70 3.72 -25.03
CA GLN A 59 1.54 4.91 -24.90
C GLN A 59 0.87 6.00 -24.04
N TYR A 60 -0.44 6.24 -24.24
CA TYR A 60 -1.19 7.19 -23.42
C TYR A 60 -1.16 6.82 -21.93
N ALA A 61 -1.37 5.55 -21.60
CA ALA A 61 -1.42 5.11 -20.21
C ALA A 61 -0.02 5.13 -19.54
N ILE A 62 1.06 4.87 -20.29
CA ILE A 62 2.43 5.09 -19.81
C ILE A 62 2.65 6.57 -19.47
N LEU A 63 2.31 7.48 -20.39
CA LEU A 63 2.49 8.92 -20.19
C LEU A 63 1.66 9.49 -19.03
N VAL A 64 0.46 8.96 -18.80
CA VAL A 64 -0.35 9.33 -17.62
C VAL A 64 0.33 8.87 -16.32
N GLY A 65 0.92 7.65 -16.31
CA GLY A 65 1.72 7.16 -15.19
C GLY A 65 2.93 8.04 -14.90
N ASP A 66 3.68 8.40 -15.94
CA ASP A 66 4.84 9.30 -15.84
C ASP A 66 4.43 10.69 -15.31
N SER A 67 3.27 11.19 -15.75
CA SER A 67 2.71 12.45 -15.24
C SER A 67 2.41 12.39 -13.75
N PHE A 68 1.85 11.29 -13.23
CA PHE A 68 1.66 11.12 -11.79
C PHE A 68 2.98 11.09 -11.02
N TYR A 69 4.02 10.48 -11.59
CA TYR A 69 5.35 10.48 -10.99
C TYR A 69 5.94 11.90 -10.89
N CYS A 70 5.88 12.66 -11.98
CA CYS A 70 6.32 14.06 -12.01
C CYS A 70 5.53 14.94 -11.02
N GLN A 71 4.20 14.75 -10.95
CA GLN A 71 3.35 15.46 -9.99
C GLN A 71 3.73 15.14 -8.54
N ASN A 72 4.00 13.87 -8.22
CA ASN A 72 4.48 13.46 -6.90
C ASN A 72 5.78 14.14 -6.50
N LEU A 73 6.79 14.13 -7.39
CA LEU A 73 8.07 14.78 -7.11
C LEU A 73 7.89 16.28 -6.89
N ALA A 74 7.08 16.94 -7.71
CA ALA A 74 6.77 18.36 -7.54
C ALA A 74 6.08 18.65 -6.20
N LEU A 75 5.12 17.82 -5.79
CA LEU A 75 4.44 17.94 -4.49
C LEU A 75 5.41 17.78 -3.32
N LEU A 76 6.27 16.75 -3.35
CA LEU A 76 7.26 16.52 -2.30
C LEU A 76 8.26 17.69 -2.17
N CYS A 77 8.70 18.27 -3.29
CA CYS A 77 9.56 19.43 -3.28
C CYS A 77 8.87 20.67 -2.67
N ARG A 78 7.60 20.91 -3.00
CA ARG A 78 6.84 22.08 -2.50
C ARG A 78 6.70 22.10 -0.98
N VAL A 79 6.59 20.94 -0.34
CA VAL A 79 6.37 20.82 1.11
C VAL A 79 7.64 20.40 1.87
N ASN A 80 8.82 20.57 1.24
CA ASN A 80 10.14 20.25 1.81
C ASN A 80 10.28 18.79 2.29
N LEU A 81 9.71 17.84 1.54
CA LEU A 81 9.70 16.41 1.83
C LEU A 81 10.72 15.62 0.98
N THR A 82 11.73 16.30 0.45
CA THR A 82 12.76 15.70 -0.43
C THR A 82 13.54 14.58 0.27
N ALA A 83 13.68 14.65 1.60
CA ALA A 83 14.29 13.60 2.42
C ALA A 83 13.60 12.21 2.30
N TYR A 84 12.36 12.16 1.81
CA TYR A 84 11.62 10.91 1.61
C TYR A 84 11.73 10.33 0.20
N ILE A 85 12.32 11.06 -0.75
CA ILE A 85 12.40 10.64 -2.16
C ILE A 85 13.17 9.32 -2.30
N GLN A 86 14.28 9.16 -1.58
CA GLN A 86 15.07 7.92 -1.66
C GLN A 86 14.24 6.69 -1.28
N LEU A 87 13.56 6.73 -0.13
CA LEU A 87 12.73 5.62 0.33
C LEU A 87 11.58 5.33 -0.65
N LEU A 88 10.95 6.38 -1.20
CA LEU A 88 9.89 6.22 -2.18
C LEU A 88 10.41 5.58 -3.47
N ALA A 89 11.58 5.99 -3.96
CA ALA A 89 12.22 5.42 -5.14
C ALA A 89 12.56 3.94 -4.97
N GLU A 90 13.12 3.56 -3.81
CA GLU A 90 13.39 2.16 -3.46
C GLU A 90 12.09 1.33 -3.48
N VAL A 91 11.02 1.82 -2.85
CA VAL A 91 9.72 1.13 -2.82
C VAL A 91 9.10 1.02 -4.21
N MET A 92 9.20 2.05 -5.05
CA MET A 92 8.73 1.98 -6.44
C MET A 92 9.51 0.94 -7.26
N GLY A 93 10.83 0.81 -7.03
CA GLY A 93 11.63 -0.26 -7.60
C GLY A 93 11.13 -1.64 -7.19
N GLU A 94 10.86 -1.84 -5.90
CA GLU A 94 10.29 -3.09 -5.38
C GLU A 94 8.93 -3.41 -5.99
N ILE A 95 8.03 -2.42 -6.10
CA ILE A 95 6.72 -2.59 -6.74
C ILE A 95 6.87 -3.08 -8.18
N ASN A 96 7.76 -2.46 -8.95
CA ASN A 96 8.03 -2.85 -10.33
C ASN A 96 8.59 -4.27 -10.44
N LEU A 97 9.52 -4.64 -9.55
CA LEU A 97 10.03 -6.01 -9.45
C LEU A 97 8.90 -7.00 -9.12
N GLY A 98 7.98 -6.64 -8.22
CA GLY A 98 6.79 -7.43 -7.93
C GLY A 98 5.91 -7.66 -9.15
N SER A 99 5.68 -6.62 -9.96
CA SER A 99 4.94 -6.74 -11.21
C SER A 99 5.63 -7.64 -12.22
N ILE A 100 6.95 -7.56 -12.35
CA ILE A 100 7.73 -8.47 -13.21
C ILE A 100 7.58 -9.92 -12.74
N LEU A 101 7.70 -10.17 -11.43
CA LEU A 101 7.55 -11.51 -10.86
C LEU A 101 6.16 -12.10 -11.11
N ARG A 102 5.10 -11.31 -10.93
CA ARG A 102 3.72 -11.76 -11.22
C ARG A 102 3.55 -12.16 -12.68
N LEU A 103 4.12 -11.40 -13.61
CA LEU A 103 4.04 -11.70 -15.04
C LEU A 103 4.88 -12.92 -15.44
N LYS A 104 5.98 -13.18 -14.73
CA LYS A 104 6.89 -14.28 -15.03
C LYS A 104 6.32 -15.65 -14.66
N SER A 105 5.72 -15.81 -13.48
CA SER A 105 5.18 -17.11 -13.04
C SER A 105 4.25 -17.00 -11.84
N GLN A 106 3.26 -17.88 -11.78
CA GLN A 106 2.38 -18.05 -10.61
C GLN A 106 3.13 -18.50 -9.35
N ASN A 107 4.31 -19.12 -9.48
CA ASN A 107 5.11 -19.55 -8.33
C ASN A 107 5.61 -18.36 -7.49
N PHE A 108 5.73 -17.18 -8.09
CA PHE A 108 6.16 -15.95 -7.39
C PHE A 108 4.99 -15.10 -6.92
N PHE A 109 3.75 -15.60 -6.98
CA PHE A 109 2.56 -14.79 -6.71
C PHE A 109 2.60 -14.12 -5.32
N THR A 110 2.90 -14.88 -4.27
CA THR A 110 2.99 -14.34 -2.90
C THR A 110 4.05 -13.24 -2.80
N GLU A 111 5.23 -13.47 -3.38
CA GLU A 111 6.32 -12.49 -3.38
C GLU A 111 5.93 -11.23 -4.16
N ALA A 112 5.28 -11.39 -5.30
CA ALA A 112 4.77 -10.28 -6.08
C ALA A 112 3.76 -9.44 -5.29
N ILE A 113 2.82 -10.06 -4.56
CA ILE A 113 1.87 -9.34 -3.71
C ILE A 113 2.56 -8.60 -2.57
N GLN A 114 3.55 -9.23 -1.94
CA GLN A 114 4.34 -8.57 -0.88
C GLN A 114 5.08 -7.34 -1.44
N LYS A 115 5.67 -7.45 -2.62
CA LYS A 115 6.41 -6.34 -3.26
C LYS A 115 5.49 -5.23 -3.78
N GLU A 116 4.32 -5.55 -4.30
CA GLU A 116 3.40 -4.54 -4.84
C GLU A 116 2.53 -3.87 -3.78
N ALA A 117 1.75 -4.67 -3.05
CA ALA A 117 0.77 -4.16 -2.09
C ALA A 117 1.39 -4.03 -0.70
N GLY A 118 2.16 -5.03 -0.28
CA GLY A 118 2.82 -5.04 1.02
C GLY A 118 3.82 -3.88 1.17
N ALA A 119 4.76 -3.73 0.23
CA ALA A 119 5.80 -2.71 0.32
C ALA A 119 5.23 -1.29 0.29
N LEU A 120 4.18 -1.05 -0.50
CA LEU A 120 3.54 0.27 -0.58
C LEU A 120 2.84 0.64 0.74
N VAL A 121 2.09 -0.29 1.33
CA VAL A 121 1.43 -0.05 2.63
C VAL A 121 2.47 0.02 3.78
N ALA A 122 3.55 -0.76 3.71
CA ALA A 122 4.68 -0.64 4.63
C ALA A 122 5.31 0.76 4.58
N CYS A 123 5.54 1.27 3.36
CA CYS A 123 6.04 2.62 3.12
C CYS A 123 5.09 3.66 3.68
N ALA A 124 3.79 3.52 3.41
CA ALA A 124 2.74 4.42 3.90
C ALA A 124 2.75 4.53 5.43
N CYS A 125 2.71 3.40 6.13
CA CYS A 125 2.74 3.38 7.60
C CYS A 125 4.06 3.98 8.15
N ARG A 126 5.20 3.63 7.55
CA ARG A 126 6.51 4.13 7.97
C ARG A 126 6.61 5.65 7.81
N LEU A 127 6.21 6.19 6.66
CA LEU A 127 6.25 7.62 6.36
C LEU A 127 5.31 8.41 7.25
N GLY A 128 4.10 7.90 7.49
CA GLY A 128 3.13 8.51 8.41
C GLY A 128 3.68 8.64 9.83
N GLY A 129 4.27 7.56 10.38
CA GLY A 129 4.93 7.63 11.68
C GLY A 129 6.13 8.57 11.69
N ARG A 130 7.02 8.47 10.69
CA ARG A 130 8.24 9.27 10.61
C ARG A 130 7.95 10.77 10.60
N VAL A 131 7.03 11.23 9.75
CA VAL A 131 6.68 12.65 9.66
C VAL A 131 5.98 13.15 10.94
N ALA A 132 5.33 12.24 11.68
CA ALA A 132 4.70 12.53 12.96
C ALA A 132 5.66 12.44 14.16
N GLY A 133 6.94 12.10 13.95
CA GLY A 133 7.96 12.06 15.01
C GLY A 133 8.15 10.69 15.68
N ALA A 134 7.73 9.60 15.05
CA ALA A 134 8.02 8.26 15.51
C ALA A 134 9.54 8.02 15.60
N THR A 135 9.97 7.26 16.60
CA THR A 135 11.35 6.79 16.72
C THR A 135 11.67 5.77 15.62
N ILE A 136 12.96 5.56 15.32
CA ILE A 136 13.41 4.54 14.36
C ILE A 136 12.87 3.15 14.70
N ALA A 137 12.79 2.80 15.99
CA ALA A 137 12.22 1.53 16.43
C ALA A 137 10.73 1.42 16.07
N GLN A 138 9.95 2.47 16.32
CA GLN A 138 8.52 2.53 15.99
C GLN A 138 8.29 2.53 14.47
N GLU A 139 9.11 3.24 13.70
CA GLU A 139 9.09 3.18 12.23
C GLU A 139 9.27 1.75 11.71
N ASN A 140 10.20 0.99 12.29
CA ASN A 140 10.43 -0.39 11.89
C ASN A 140 9.24 -1.30 12.22
N ILE A 141 8.57 -1.06 13.35
CA ILE A 141 7.32 -1.77 13.70
C ILE A 141 6.21 -1.40 12.73
N LEU A 142 6.03 -0.12 12.41
CA LEU A 142 5.07 0.37 11.43
C LEU A 142 5.28 -0.22 10.04
N ALA A 143 6.54 -0.35 9.60
CA ALA A 143 6.87 -0.97 8.32
C ALA A 143 6.48 -2.46 8.30
N LYS A 144 6.78 -3.22 9.37
CA LYS A 144 6.39 -4.63 9.49
C LYS A 144 4.87 -4.80 9.53
N PHE A 145 4.20 -3.97 10.31
CA PHE A 145 2.74 -3.90 10.39
C PHE A 145 2.13 -3.65 9.00
N GLY A 146 2.58 -2.59 8.33
CA GLY A 146 2.09 -2.19 7.02
C GLY A 146 2.36 -3.25 5.94
N LEU A 147 3.52 -3.93 5.98
CA LEU A 147 3.84 -5.01 5.06
C LEU A 147 2.82 -6.16 5.17
N LYS A 148 2.50 -6.58 6.39
CA LYS A 148 1.55 -7.68 6.64
C LYS A 148 0.12 -7.27 6.28
N LEU A 149 -0.29 -6.06 6.68
CA LEU A 149 -1.60 -5.50 6.34
C LEU A 149 -1.78 -5.39 4.81
N GLY A 150 -0.80 -4.80 4.13
CA GLY A 150 -0.81 -4.63 2.67
C GLY A 150 -0.79 -5.96 1.92
N THR A 151 -0.04 -6.96 2.43
CA THR A 151 -0.03 -8.31 1.84
C THR A 151 -1.39 -8.98 1.96
N ALA A 152 -2.03 -8.93 3.14
CA ALA A 152 -3.38 -9.46 3.34
C ALA A 152 -4.41 -8.76 2.45
N PHE A 153 -4.32 -7.44 2.34
CA PHE A 153 -5.17 -6.66 1.45
C PHE A 153 -4.96 -7.02 -0.04
N GLY A 154 -3.73 -7.27 -0.46
CA GLY A 154 -3.44 -7.79 -1.79
C GLY A 154 -4.05 -9.17 -2.02
N PHE A 155 -3.95 -10.08 -1.06
CA PHE A 155 -4.61 -11.39 -1.14
C PHE A 155 -6.14 -11.30 -1.24
N LEU A 156 -6.77 -10.35 -0.53
CA LEU A 156 -8.19 -10.06 -0.70
C LEU A 156 -8.52 -9.58 -2.12
N LYS A 157 -7.72 -8.67 -2.69
CA LYS A 157 -7.89 -8.18 -4.07
C LYS A 157 -7.89 -9.33 -5.08
N TYR A 158 -7.02 -10.31 -4.89
CA TYR A 158 -6.89 -11.46 -5.78
C TYR A 158 -7.65 -12.72 -5.29
N GLN A 159 -8.58 -12.57 -4.35
CA GLN A 159 -9.49 -13.62 -3.88
C GLN A 159 -8.77 -14.92 -3.47
N ARG A 160 -7.65 -14.79 -2.76
CA ARG A 160 -6.90 -15.93 -2.22
C ARG A 160 -7.63 -16.55 -1.03
N GLU A 161 -7.16 -17.76 -0.66
CA GLU A 161 -7.65 -18.53 0.48
C GLU A 161 -7.65 -17.71 1.78
N LYS A 162 -8.72 -17.90 2.55
CA LYS A 162 -8.97 -17.19 3.80
C LYS A 162 -7.85 -17.38 4.81
N GLU A 163 -7.29 -18.59 4.88
CA GLU A 163 -6.19 -18.98 5.77
C GLU A 163 -4.98 -18.08 5.55
N GLN A 164 -4.64 -17.79 4.28
CA GLN A 164 -3.52 -16.93 3.94
C GLN A 164 -3.79 -15.49 4.39
N ILE A 165 -4.99 -14.96 4.11
CA ILE A 165 -5.39 -13.61 4.52
C ILE A 165 -5.32 -13.47 6.05
N PHE A 166 -5.92 -14.42 6.78
CA PHE A 166 -6.01 -14.39 8.24
C PHE A 166 -4.63 -14.53 8.90
N ARG A 167 -3.75 -15.36 8.34
CA ARG A 167 -2.36 -15.49 8.79
C ARG A 167 -1.63 -14.16 8.79
N TYR A 168 -1.76 -13.36 7.73
CA TYR A 168 -1.10 -12.05 7.66
C TYR A 168 -1.77 -11.01 8.55
N LEU A 169 -3.11 -10.99 8.62
CA LEU A 169 -3.85 -10.06 9.47
C LEU A 169 -3.59 -10.29 10.97
N ASN A 170 -3.48 -11.55 11.42
CA ASN A 170 -3.12 -11.85 12.81
C ASN A 170 -1.70 -11.36 13.15
N LYS A 171 -0.73 -11.62 12.26
CA LYS A 171 0.64 -11.08 12.43
C LYS A 171 0.69 -9.56 12.41
N ALA A 172 -0.21 -8.91 11.66
CA ALA A 172 -0.31 -7.45 11.66
C ALA A 172 -0.85 -6.96 13.01
N ARG A 173 -1.84 -7.65 13.59
CA ARG A 173 -2.37 -7.34 14.92
C ARG A 173 -1.30 -7.46 16.01
N GLU A 174 -0.42 -8.46 15.93
CA GLU A 174 0.73 -8.61 16.84
C GLU A 174 1.67 -7.40 16.78
N ASP A 175 2.04 -6.92 15.59
CA ASP A 175 2.89 -5.71 15.46
C ASP A 175 2.15 -4.46 15.95
N LEU A 176 0.85 -4.34 15.65
CA LEU A 176 0.04 -3.20 16.04
C LEU A 176 -0.03 -3.06 17.57
N ALA A 177 -0.06 -4.16 18.31
CA ALA A 177 -0.05 -4.16 19.77
C ALA A 177 1.21 -3.54 20.39
N LEU A 178 2.32 -3.49 19.65
CA LEU A 178 3.58 -2.88 20.07
C LEU A 178 3.63 -1.36 19.86
N LEU A 179 2.62 -0.78 19.22
CA LEU A 179 2.52 0.65 18.93
C LEU A 179 1.71 1.39 20.02
N PRO A 180 1.86 2.73 20.15
CA PRO A 180 1.20 3.51 21.19
C PRO A 180 -0.32 3.28 21.26
N PRO A 181 -0.91 3.22 22.47
CA PRO A 181 -2.33 2.93 22.69
C PRO A 181 -3.24 4.14 22.43
N GLU A 182 -3.09 4.76 21.25
CA GLU A 182 -3.91 5.88 20.82
C GLU A 182 -5.20 5.42 20.12
N LYS A 183 -6.19 6.30 20.02
CA LYS A 183 -7.44 6.06 19.28
C LYS A 183 -7.21 5.59 17.83
N ALA A 184 -6.11 6.02 17.23
CA ALA A 184 -5.70 5.57 15.90
C ALA A 184 -5.35 4.08 15.85
N ARG A 185 -4.83 3.51 16.94
CA ARG A 185 -4.54 2.08 17.06
C ARG A 185 -5.83 1.27 17.05
N ASP A 186 -6.86 1.73 17.77
CA ASP A 186 -8.18 1.09 17.77
C ASP A 186 -8.79 1.14 16.36
N THR A 187 -8.69 2.28 15.68
CA THR A 187 -9.15 2.42 14.28
C THR A 187 -8.40 1.49 13.32
N LEU A 188 -7.10 1.28 13.53
CA LEU A 188 -6.32 0.30 12.76
C LEU A 188 -6.71 -1.14 13.09
N SER A 189 -7.09 -1.43 14.34
CA SER A 189 -7.63 -2.73 14.72
C SER A 189 -8.98 -2.99 14.05
N ASP A 190 -9.88 -2.00 14.03
CA ASP A 190 -11.17 -2.08 13.35
C ASP A 190 -10.99 -2.34 11.84
N LEU A 191 -9.97 -1.74 11.23
CA LEU A 191 -9.61 -2.01 9.84
C LEU A 191 -9.18 -3.47 9.64
N ILE A 192 -8.39 -4.04 10.54
CA ILE A 192 -8.02 -5.46 10.49
C ILE A 192 -9.28 -6.33 10.56
N ASP A 193 -10.19 -6.04 11.49
CA ASP A 193 -11.43 -6.82 11.67
C ASP A 193 -12.34 -6.71 10.45
N LEU A 194 -12.42 -5.53 9.84
CA LEU A 194 -13.13 -5.32 8.58
C LEU A 194 -12.55 -6.17 7.44
N LEU A 195 -11.22 -6.27 7.34
CA LEU A 195 -10.55 -7.10 6.33
C LEU A 195 -10.74 -8.61 6.61
N MET A 196 -10.71 -9.03 7.88
CA MET A 196 -11.04 -10.41 8.28
C MET A 196 -12.47 -10.78 7.84
N ASN A 197 -13.44 -9.88 8.08
CA ASN A 197 -14.83 -10.08 7.67
C ASN A 197 -14.98 -10.17 6.15
N GLN A 198 -14.20 -9.43 5.38
CA GLN A 198 -14.16 -9.56 3.92
C GLN A 198 -13.60 -10.91 3.47
N GLY A 199 -12.54 -11.40 4.11
CA GLY A 199 -11.96 -12.71 3.81
C GLY A 199 -12.97 -13.85 3.99
N THR A 200 -13.77 -13.82 5.05
CA THR A 200 -14.85 -14.80 5.28
C THR A 200 -15.90 -14.81 4.17
N LYS A 201 -16.22 -13.65 3.58
CA LYS A 201 -17.22 -13.56 2.48
C LYS A 201 -16.71 -14.12 1.16
N ILE A 202 -15.40 -14.11 0.92
CA ILE A 202 -14.80 -14.69 -0.29
C ILE A 202 -14.90 -16.21 -0.24
N ASP A 203 -14.59 -16.80 0.91
CA ASP A 203 -14.65 -18.24 1.16
C ASP A 203 -16.04 -18.82 0.87
N GLN A 204 -17.10 -18.14 1.34
CA GLN A 204 -18.50 -18.53 1.08
C GLN A 204 -18.89 -18.53 -0.41
N ARG A 205 -18.18 -17.80 -1.27
CA ARG A 205 -18.44 -17.74 -2.72
C ARG A 205 -17.64 -18.77 -3.52
N LEU A 206 -16.60 -19.35 -2.94
CA LEU A 206 -15.80 -20.40 -3.60
C LEU A 206 -16.36 -21.80 -3.34
N VAL A 207 -17.18 -21.95 -2.30
CA VAL A 207 -17.77 -23.23 -1.87
C VAL A 207 -19.19 -23.46 -2.43
N GLY A 208 -19.82 -22.43 -3.03
CA GLY A 208 -21.13 -22.51 -3.68
C GLY A 208 -21.04 -22.38 -5.19
#